data_AF-A0A112KCR0-F1
#
_entry.id   AF-A0A112KCR0-F1
#
_cell.length_a   1.000
_cell.length_b   1.000
_cell.length_c   1.000
_cell.angle_alpha   90.00
_cell.angle_beta   90.00
_cell.angle_gamma   90.00
#
_symmetry.space_group_name_H-M   'P 1'
#
loop_
_entity.id
_entity.type
_entity.pdbx_description
1 polymer ?
#
loop_
_entity_poly.entity_id
_entity_poly.type
_entity_poly.pdbx_seq_one_letter_code
_entity_poly.pdbx_strand_id
1 'polypeptide(L)'
;MEKDADIAAMGSYLEILAEENNKSVLAAIARNGEIWKNPLTHQEITSAFPLRNPIHNNTMIMRRSVIDGGLRFDPAYIHAEDYKFWYEAGKLGRLANYPEALVKYRFHQDQTSSKHNLQQRKTAWKIKEEIRAGYWKAAGITVGSDCLNYGLLKSTAYALHEKALSGQDIGYLRLFLYEYFLSLEKYSLTDLLDFLTDRVMRKLFAAPQYRKILKKMLRPWKYRGY
;
A
#
# COMPACT_ATOMS: atom_id res chain seq x y z
N MET A 1 -24.85 -3.56 8.06
CA MET A 1 -24.48 -2.95 9.36
C MET A 1 -25.58 -3.13 10.40
N GLU A 2 -26.87 -2.96 10.11
CA GLU A 2 -27.93 -3.23 11.12
C GLU A 2 -27.89 -4.66 11.68
N LYS A 3 -27.62 -5.65 10.83
CA LYS A 3 -27.51 -7.07 11.21
C LYS A 3 -26.21 -7.44 11.94
N ASP A 4 -25.21 -6.55 11.95
CA ASP A 4 -23.89 -6.81 12.55
C ASP A 4 -23.37 -5.53 13.23
N ALA A 5 -23.51 -5.51 14.55
CA ALA A 5 -23.15 -4.38 15.39
C ALA A 5 -21.66 -4.02 15.33
N ASP A 6 -20.79 -5.01 15.10
CA ASP A 6 -19.33 -4.82 15.17
C ASP A 6 -18.77 -4.14 13.92
N ILE A 7 -19.53 -4.11 12.82
CA ILE A 7 -19.11 -3.38 11.62
C ILE A 7 -19.25 -1.89 11.90
N ALA A 8 -18.12 -1.21 12.04
CA ALA A 8 -18.02 0.23 12.26
C ALA A 8 -18.22 1.01 10.96
N ALA A 9 -17.71 0.50 9.84
CA ALA A 9 -17.87 1.12 8.53
C ALA A 9 -17.93 0.07 7.42
N MET A 10 -18.67 0.39 6.35
CA MET A 10 -18.88 -0.49 5.22
C MET A 10 -18.81 0.30 3.91
N GLY A 11 -18.05 -0.20 2.95
CA GLY A 11 -18.00 0.32 1.58
C GLY A 11 -18.67 -0.63 0.59
N SER A 12 -18.43 -0.37 -0.69
CA SER A 12 -18.83 -1.21 -1.81
C SER A 12 -17.85 -1.08 -2.98
N TYR A 13 -18.06 -1.84 -4.04
CA TYR A 13 -17.27 -1.73 -5.27
C TYR A 13 -17.65 -0.47 -6.07
N LEU A 14 -16.80 -0.13 -7.04
CA LEU A 14 -17.06 0.93 -8.02
C LEU A 14 -17.28 0.34 -9.41
N GLU A 15 -18.20 0.92 -10.17
CA GLU A 15 -18.21 0.82 -11.63
C GLU A 15 -17.50 2.05 -12.20
N ILE A 16 -16.51 1.83 -13.06
CA ILE A 16 -15.68 2.90 -13.59
C ILE A 16 -16.31 3.52 -14.83
N LEU A 17 -16.47 4.85 -14.79
CA LEU A 17 -16.83 5.66 -15.95
C LEU A 17 -15.58 6.36 -16.47
N ALA A 18 -14.97 5.81 -17.51
CA ALA A 18 -13.78 6.37 -18.13
C ALA A 18 -14.09 6.77 -19.57
N GLU A 19 -14.16 8.07 -19.84
CA GLU A 19 -14.32 8.59 -21.20
C GLU A 19 -13.04 8.36 -22.01
N GLU A 20 -13.19 8.03 -23.30
CA GLU A 20 -12.07 7.93 -24.23
C GLU A 20 -11.33 9.27 -24.30
N ASN A 21 -9.99 9.23 -24.30
CA ASN A 21 -9.13 10.42 -24.37
C ASN A 21 -9.25 11.41 -23.19
N ASN A 22 -9.81 11.03 -22.04
CA ASN A 22 -9.98 11.92 -20.89
C ASN A 22 -8.68 12.34 -20.16
N LYS A 23 -7.51 11.88 -20.63
CA LYS A 23 -6.15 12.13 -20.11
C LYS A 23 -5.98 11.83 -18.61
N SER A 24 -6.90 11.09 -18.00
CA SER A 24 -6.79 10.71 -16.60
C SER A 24 -5.65 9.70 -16.41
N VAL A 25 -4.82 9.91 -15.39
CA VAL A 25 -3.79 8.92 -15.02
C VAL A 25 -4.40 7.59 -14.58
N LEU A 26 -5.66 7.60 -14.12
CA LEU A 26 -6.37 6.39 -13.71
C LEU A 26 -6.92 5.58 -14.89
N ALA A 27 -7.06 6.18 -16.08
CA ALA A 27 -7.48 5.46 -17.28
C ALA A 27 -6.46 4.39 -17.73
N ALA A 28 -5.21 4.49 -17.26
CA ALA A 28 -4.18 3.47 -17.50
C ALA A 28 -4.35 2.20 -16.65
N ILE A 29 -5.16 2.23 -15.59
CA ILE A 29 -5.27 1.13 -14.62
C ILE A 29 -6.67 0.50 -14.52
N ALA A 30 -7.71 1.16 -15.03
CA ALA A 30 -9.05 0.58 -15.14
C ALA A 30 -9.80 1.16 -16.35
N ARG A 31 -10.63 0.33 -16.99
CA ARG A 31 -11.39 0.67 -18.19
C ARG A 31 -12.83 1.06 -17.88
N ASN A 32 -13.50 1.70 -18.84
CA ASN A 32 -14.91 2.01 -18.76
C ASN A 32 -15.75 0.73 -18.57
N GLY A 33 -16.72 0.76 -17.65
CA GLY A 33 -17.56 -0.37 -17.27
C GLY A 33 -16.87 -1.43 -16.39
N GLU A 34 -15.58 -1.27 -16.09
CA GLU A 34 -14.87 -2.20 -15.21
C GLU A 34 -15.35 -2.05 -13.77
N ILE A 35 -15.47 -3.18 -13.07
CA ILE A 35 -15.82 -3.20 -11.65
C ILE A 35 -14.53 -3.21 -10.81
N TRP A 36 -14.26 -2.11 -10.13
CA TRP A 36 -13.13 -2.01 -9.22
C TRP A 36 -13.46 -2.69 -7.89
N LYS A 37 -12.97 -3.92 -7.74
CA LYS A 37 -13.18 -4.76 -6.56
C LYS A 37 -12.16 -4.45 -5.46
N ASN A 38 -12.61 -4.52 -4.21
CA ASN A 38 -11.78 -4.45 -3.01
C ASN A 38 -12.02 -5.65 -2.10
N PRO A 39 -11.15 -5.91 -1.11
CA PRO A 39 -11.33 -7.03 -0.19
C PRO A 39 -12.62 -6.86 0.63
N LEU A 40 -13.29 -7.97 0.95
CA LEU A 40 -14.64 -7.94 1.52
C LEU A 40 -14.64 -7.91 3.04
N THR A 41 -13.70 -8.64 3.64
CA THR A 41 -13.68 -8.87 5.09
C THR A 41 -12.69 -7.96 5.81
N HIS A 42 -12.92 -7.72 7.10
CA HIS A 42 -12.03 -6.91 7.92
C HIS A 42 -10.58 -7.41 7.90
N GLN A 43 -10.36 -8.72 7.95
CA GLN A 43 -9.02 -9.32 7.94
C GLN A 43 -8.30 -9.05 6.61
N GLU A 44 -8.99 -9.18 5.48
CA GLU A 44 -8.39 -8.92 4.16
C GLU A 44 -8.14 -7.42 3.95
N ILE A 45 -9.05 -6.56 4.41
CA ILE A 45 -8.92 -5.09 4.37
C ILE A 45 -7.71 -4.66 5.20
N THR A 46 -7.62 -5.11 6.45
CA THR A 46 -6.51 -4.76 7.36
C THR A 46 -5.17 -5.24 6.83
N SER A 47 -5.14 -6.44 6.25
CA SER A 47 -3.95 -7.01 5.61
C SER A 47 -3.49 -6.25 4.36
N ALA A 48 -4.41 -5.55 3.68
CA ALA A 48 -4.09 -4.77 2.49
C ALA A 48 -3.55 -3.37 2.81
N PHE A 49 -3.96 -2.76 3.94
CA PHE A 49 -3.53 -1.42 4.36
C PHE A 49 -2.02 -1.18 4.38
N PRO A 50 -1.12 -2.10 4.76
CA PRO A 50 0.32 -1.83 4.68
C PRO A 50 0.88 -1.80 3.24
N LEU A 51 0.10 -2.18 2.22
CA LEU A 51 0.52 -2.25 0.81
C LEU A 51 -0.19 -1.19 -0.06
N ARG A 52 -1.48 -0.97 0.16
CA ARG A 52 -2.31 -0.03 -0.60
C ARG A 52 -3.49 0.45 0.24
N ASN A 53 -4.18 1.50 -0.21
CA ASN A 53 -5.52 1.80 0.28
C ASN A 53 -6.53 0.78 -0.32
N PRO A 54 -7.20 -0.05 0.50
CA PRO A 54 -8.20 -1.02 0.07
C PRO A 54 -9.64 -0.47 0.14
N ILE A 55 -9.81 0.82 0.40
CA ILE A 55 -11.12 1.46 0.57
C ILE A 55 -11.35 2.50 -0.52
N HIS A 56 -12.56 2.50 -1.07
CA HIS A 56 -13.04 3.57 -1.94
C HIS A 56 -13.85 4.56 -1.10
N ASN A 57 -13.26 5.71 -0.79
CA ASN A 57 -13.88 6.67 0.14
C ASN A 57 -15.31 7.08 -0.26
N ASN A 58 -15.58 7.19 -1.56
CA ASN A 58 -16.87 7.56 -2.12
C ASN A 58 -17.97 6.49 -2.00
N THR A 59 -17.67 5.29 -1.49
CA THR A 59 -18.67 4.23 -1.25
C THR A 59 -18.95 4.00 0.23
N MET A 60 -18.19 4.65 1.11
CA MET A 60 -18.20 4.34 2.53
C MET A 60 -19.39 4.95 3.25
N ILE A 61 -20.04 4.12 4.06
CA ILE A 61 -20.92 4.51 5.15
C ILE A 61 -20.29 4.07 6.48
N MET A 62 -20.58 4.79 7.56
CA MET A 62 -20.05 4.48 8.88
C MET A 62 -21.06 4.74 9.99
N ARG A 63 -20.87 4.07 11.12
CA ARG A 63 -21.62 4.37 12.35
C ARG A 63 -21.20 5.74 12.87
N ARG A 64 -22.16 6.45 13.47
CA ARG A 64 -21.90 7.73 14.13
C ARG A 64 -20.83 7.63 15.23
N SER A 65 -20.77 6.50 15.93
CA SER A 65 -19.79 6.23 16.99
C SER A 65 -18.34 6.41 16.56
N VAL A 66 -18.01 6.25 15.26
CA VAL A 66 -16.66 6.52 14.73
C VAL A 66 -16.28 8.00 14.91
N ILE A 67 -17.23 8.92 14.64
CA ILE A 67 -17.04 10.36 14.77
C ILE A 67 -17.25 10.82 16.22
N ASP A 68 -18.19 10.23 16.96
CA ASP A 68 -18.38 10.53 18.39
C ASP A 68 -17.15 10.11 19.21
N GLY A 69 -16.44 9.05 18.78
CA GLY A 69 -15.15 8.64 19.32
C GLY A 69 -13.97 9.58 18.97
N GLY A 70 -14.22 10.70 18.29
CA GLY A 70 -13.24 11.74 18.03
C GLY A 70 -12.43 11.58 16.74
N LEU A 71 -12.63 10.52 15.95
CA LEU A 71 -11.88 10.32 14.71
C LEU A 71 -12.25 11.40 13.67
N ARG A 72 -11.26 12.03 13.06
CA ARG A 72 -11.41 13.07 12.02
C ARG A 72 -10.38 12.86 10.92
N PHE A 73 -10.59 13.48 9.77
CA PHE A 73 -9.52 13.60 8.77
C PHE A 73 -8.38 14.41 9.35
N ASP A 74 -7.17 13.88 9.22
CA ASP A 74 -5.96 14.54 9.68
C ASP A 74 -5.35 15.34 8.51
N PRO A 75 -5.26 16.67 8.62
CA PRO A 75 -4.71 17.52 7.56
C PRO A 75 -3.22 17.28 7.29
N ALA A 76 -2.51 16.55 8.16
CA ALA A 76 -1.13 16.13 7.91
C ALA A 76 -0.99 15.09 6.78
N TYR A 77 -2.11 14.53 6.29
CA TYR A 77 -2.15 13.51 5.23
C TYR A 77 -2.83 14.00 3.94
N ILE A 78 -2.46 15.19 3.48
CA ILE A 78 -2.96 15.81 2.25
C ILE A 78 -3.04 14.82 1.06
N HIS A 79 -4.22 14.79 0.43
CA HIS A 79 -4.63 13.96 -0.70
C HIS A 79 -4.72 12.44 -0.45
N ALA A 80 -4.41 11.97 0.76
CA ALA A 80 -4.58 10.58 1.19
C ALA A 80 -5.21 10.52 2.60
N GLU A 81 -6.01 11.52 2.94
CA GLU A 81 -6.68 11.67 4.24
C GLU A 81 -7.60 10.47 4.50
N ASP A 82 -8.27 9.99 3.44
CA ASP A 82 -9.13 8.82 3.45
C ASP A 82 -8.38 7.56 3.86
N TYR A 83 -7.20 7.33 3.31
CA TYR A 83 -6.39 6.16 3.63
C TYR A 83 -6.04 6.11 5.11
N LYS A 84 -5.55 7.22 5.68
CA LYS A 84 -5.23 7.29 7.11
C LYS A 84 -6.51 7.12 7.94
N PHE A 85 -7.57 7.84 7.59
CA PHE A 85 -8.84 7.79 8.31
C PHE A 85 -9.40 6.36 8.38
N TRP A 86 -9.48 5.65 7.26
CA TRP A 86 -10.05 4.31 7.23
C TRP A 86 -9.17 3.27 7.93
N TYR A 87 -7.85 3.45 7.91
CA TYR A 87 -6.95 2.62 8.71
C TYR A 87 -7.22 2.80 10.21
N GLU A 88 -7.35 4.04 10.69
CA GLU A 88 -7.67 4.32 12.10
C GLU A 88 -9.10 3.87 12.47
N ALA A 89 -10.08 4.05 11.58
CA ALA A 89 -11.45 3.56 11.77
C ALA A 89 -11.49 2.04 11.94
N GLY A 90 -10.64 1.30 11.21
CA GLY A 90 -10.51 -0.14 11.36
C GLY A 90 -9.97 -0.60 12.71
N LYS A 91 -9.36 0.30 13.51
CA LYS A 91 -8.97 0.00 14.89
C LYS A 91 -10.13 0.14 15.88
N LEU A 92 -11.17 0.90 15.50
CA LEU A 92 -12.35 1.14 16.34
C LEU A 92 -13.44 0.08 16.14
N GLY A 93 -13.44 -0.62 15.01
CA GLY A 93 -14.34 -1.74 14.74
C GLY A 93 -14.13 -2.34 13.35
N ARG A 94 -14.92 -3.37 13.03
CA ARG A 94 -14.75 -4.11 11.78
C ARG A 94 -15.07 -3.22 10.57
N LEU A 95 -14.27 -3.39 9.53
CA LEU A 95 -14.49 -2.83 8.20
C LEU A 95 -15.02 -3.94 7.30
N ALA A 96 -15.89 -3.58 6.36
CA ALA A 96 -16.38 -4.51 5.35
C ALA A 96 -16.58 -3.80 4.01
N ASN A 97 -16.57 -4.55 2.91
CA ASN A 97 -17.11 -4.08 1.64
C ASN A 97 -18.27 -4.98 1.23
N TYR A 98 -19.31 -4.39 0.68
CA TYR A 98 -20.41 -5.12 0.07
C TYR A 98 -20.04 -5.51 -1.38
N PRO A 99 -20.29 -6.77 -1.82
CA PRO A 99 -19.74 -7.32 -3.06
C PRO A 99 -20.46 -6.86 -4.34
N GLU A 100 -21.00 -5.64 -4.35
CA GLU A 100 -21.71 -5.05 -5.49
C GLU A 100 -21.17 -3.65 -5.79
N ALA A 101 -21.26 -3.24 -7.06
CA ALA A 101 -20.90 -1.89 -7.46
C ALA A 101 -22.10 -0.96 -7.26
N LEU A 102 -22.09 -0.20 -6.18
CA LEU A 102 -23.20 0.69 -5.82
C LEU A 102 -22.95 2.15 -6.21
N VAL A 103 -21.75 2.46 -6.70
CA VAL A 103 -21.36 3.82 -7.13
C VAL A 103 -20.68 3.74 -8.49
N LYS A 104 -21.12 4.60 -9.41
CA LYS A 104 -20.44 4.87 -10.68
C LYS A 104 -19.48 6.02 -10.50
N TYR A 105 -18.18 5.79 -10.70
CA TYR A 105 -17.15 6.80 -10.46
C TYR A 105 -16.48 7.25 -11.76
N ARG A 106 -16.54 8.56 -12.04
CA ARG A 106 -15.98 9.15 -13.26
C ARG A 106 -14.51 9.46 -13.09
N PHE A 107 -13.69 8.96 -14.01
CA PHE A 107 -12.31 9.41 -14.16
C PHE A 107 -12.23 10.63 -15.08
N HIS A 108 -11.45 11.62 -14.67
CA HIS A 108 -11.14 12.79 -15.50
C HIS A 108 -9.76 13.38 -15.12
N GLN A 109 -9.17 14.16 -16.02
CA GLN A 109 -7.84 14.77 -15.81
C GLN A 109 -7.78 15.75 -14.62
N ASP A 110 -8.92 16.34 -14.26
CA ASP A 110 -8.98 17.37 -13.21
C ASP A 110 -9.16 16.85 -11.78
N GLN A 111 -9.33 15.53 -11.59
CA GLN A 111 -9.50 14.95 -10.26
C GLN A 111 -8.21 15.01 -9.44
N THR A 112 -8.34 14.99 -8.11
CA THR A 112 -7.23 15.07 -7.15
C THR A 112 -6.11 14.07 -7.48
N SER A 113 -6.45 12.81 -7.75
CA SER A 113 -5.46 11.75 -8.03
C SER A 113 -4.70 11.96 -9.35
N SER A 114 -5.23 12.77 -10.27
CA SER A 114 -4.55 13.18 -11.50
C SER A 114 -3.69 14.42 -11.28
N LYS A 115 -4.23 15.47 -10.63
CA LYS A 115 -3.53 16.74 -10.39
C LYS A 115 -2.40 16.65 -9.36
N HIS A 116 -2.63 15.90 -8.29
CA HIS A 116 -1.76 15.84 -7.12
C HIS A 116 -1.15 14.45 -6.90
N ASN A 117 -1.03 13.66 -7.97
CA ASN A 117 -0.58 12.27 -7.92
C ASN A 117 0.73 12.10 -7.13
N LEU A 118 1.71 12.95 -7.40
CA LEU A 118 3.02 12.93 -6.75
C LEU A 118 2.92 13.11 -5.23
N GLN A 119 2.18 14.13 -4.79
CA GLN A 119 2.00 14.41 -3.36
C GLN A 119 1.18 13.31 -2.69
N GLN A 120 0.08 12.87 -3.31
CA GLN A 120 -0.76 11.77 -2.83
C GLN A 120 0.07 10.50 -2.61
N ARG A 121 0.97 10.15 -3.55
CA ARG A 121 1.83 8.97 -3.43
C ARG A 121 2.85 9.08 -2.29
N LYS A 122 3.46 10.24 -2.10
CA LYS A 122 4.35 10.51 -0.95
C LYS A 122 3.61 10.38 0.38
N THR A 123 2.42 10.98 0.48
CA THR A 123 1.58 10.87 1.68
C THR A 123 1.17 9.42 1.93
N ALA A 124 0.74 8.68 0.90
CA ALA A 124 0.38 7.27 1.01
C ALA A 124 1.58 6.40 1.42
N TRP A 125 2.79 6.72 0.96
CA TRP A 125 4.01 6.04 1.38
C TRP A 125 4.28 6.22 2.88
N LYS A 126 4.17 7.46 3.38
CA LYS A 126 4.27 7.75 4.83
C LYS A 126 3.27 6.93 5.65
N ILE A 127 2.01 6.88 5.22
CA ILE A 127 0.96 6.07 5.88
C ILE A 127 1.37 4.59 5.91
N LYS A 128 1.85 4.04 4.79
CA LYS A 128 2.32 2.66 4.72
C LYS A 128 3.49 2.40 5.68
N GLU A 129 4.44 3.32 5.78
CA GLU A 129 5.59 3.19 6.70
C GLU A 129 5.14 3.16 8.17
N GLU A 130 4.22 4.04 8.56
CA GLU A 130 3.64 4.04 9.91
C GLU A 130 2.95 2.70 10.22
N ILE A 131 2.16 2.18 9.29
CA ILE A 131 1.47 0.89 9.46
C ILE A 131 2.48 -0.25 9.56
N ARG A 132 3.47 -0.29 8.65
CA ARG A 132 4.50 -1.34 8.59
C ARG A 132 5.39 -1.36 9.84
N ALA A 133 5.60 -0.22 10.50
CA ALA A 133 6.38 -0.17 11.74
C ALA A 133 5.86 -1.13 12.80
N GLY A 134 4.53 -1.29 12.91
CA GLY A 134 3.90 -2.27 13.80
C GLY A 134 4.26 -3.73 13.43
N TYR A 135 4.28 -4.05 12.14
CA TYR A 135 4.64 -5.39 11.65
C TYR A 135 6.11 -5.71 11.89
N TRP A 136 7.01 -4.75 11.62
CA TRP A 136 8.44 -4.93 11.88
C TRP A 136 8.72 -5.12 13.37
N LYS A 137 8.09 -4.31 14.21
CA LYS A 137 8.18 -4.43 15.68
C LYS A 137 7.67 -5.78 16.17
N ALA A 138 6.53 -6.25 15.66
CA ALA A 138 5.98 -7.57 16.03
C ALA A 138 6.91 -8.73 15.62
N ALA A 139 7.65 -8.58 14.51
CA ALA A 139 8.66 -9.54 14.08
C ALA A 139 9.99 -9.44 14.85
N GLY A 140 10.16 -8.42 15.69
CA GLY A 140 11.43 -8.12 16.37
C GLY A 140 12.54 -7.68 15.40
N ILE A 141 12.18 -7.07 14.26
CA ILE A 141 13.13 -6.55 13.28
C ILE A 141 13.16 -5.03 13.41
N THR A 142 14.35 -4.48 13.64
CA THR A 142 14.54 -3.03 13.67
C THR A 142 14.80 -2.55 12.24
N VAL A 143 13.90 -1.71 11.72
CA VAL A 143 14.07 -1.01 10.45
C VAL A 143 14.34 0.45 10.79
N GLY A 144 15.49 0.98 10.36
CA GLY A 144 15.82 2.40 10.58
C GLY A 144 14.85 3.32 9.84
N SER A 145 14.71 4.56 10.34
CA SER A 145 13.85 5.60 9.76
C SER A 145 14.22 5.97 8.32
N ASP A 146 15.47 5.72 7.92
CA ASP A 146 15.99 5.96 6.57
C ASP A 146 16.03 4.67 5.74
N CYS A 147 14.89 3.96 5.65
CA CYS A 147 14.70 2.71 4.91
C CYS A 147 14.90 2.81 3.37
N LEU A 148 15.62 3.82 2.90
CA LEU A 148 16.00 4.06 1.51
C LEU A 148 17.53 4.00 1.31
N ASN A 149 18.26 3.36 2.22
CA ASN A 149 19.68 3.03 2.07
C ASN A 149 19.88 1.53 1.78
N TYR A 150 20.66 1.21 0.75
CA TYR A 150 20.92 -0.18 0.36
C TYR A 150 21.49 -1.06 1.49
N GLY A 151 22.47 -0.56 2.25
CA GLY A 151 23.09 -1.30 3.34
C GLY A 151 22.11 -1.64 4.47
N LEU A 152 21.23 -0.70 4.81
CA LEU A 152 20.17 -0.92 5.80
C LEU A 152 19.09 -1.89 5.29
N LEU A 153 18.72 -1.82 4.02
CA LEU A 153 17.83 -2.80 3.42
C LEU A 153 18.46 -4.19 3.37
N LYS A 154 19.78 -4.25 3.14
CA LYS A 154 20.54 -5.50 3.19
C LYS A 154 20.52 -6.11 4.59
N SER A 155 20.84 -5.35 5.63
CA SER A 155 20.78 -5.87 7.01
C SER A 155 19.37 -6.33 7.38
N THR A 156 18.34 -5.59 6.97
CA THR A 156 16.93 -5.96 7.15
C THR A 156 16.59 -7.27 6.43
N ALA A 157 17.10 -7.47 5.21
CA ALA A 157 16.90 -8.70 4.44
C ALA A 157 17.51 -9.92 5.14
N TYR A 158 18.69 -9.76 5.75
CA TYR A 158 19.34 -10.83 6.51
C TYR A 158 18.57 -11.17 7.79
N ALA A 159 18.17 -10.16 8.57
CA ALA A 159 17.32 -10.37 9.75
C ALA A 159 16.01 -11.08 9.36
N LEU A 160 15.40 -10.69 8.23
CA LEU A 160 14.21 -11.33 7.72
C LEU A 160 14.45 -12.77 7.27
N HIS A 161 15.59 -13.05 6.64
CA HIS A 161 15.97 -14.40 6.25
C HIS A 161 16.14 -15.32 7.46
N GLU A 162 16.76 -14.84 8.54
CA GLU A 162 16.88 -15.58 9.80
C GLU A 162 15.51 -15.94 10.39
N LYS A 163 14.55 -15.00 10.37
CA LYS A 163 13.17 -15.30 10.78
C LYS A 163 12.53 -16.39 9.92
N ALA A 164 12.74 -16.33 8.60
CA ALA A 164 12.28 -17.37 7.68
C ALA A 164 12.89 -18.75 8.01
N LEU A 165 14.19 -18.81 8.33
CA LEU A 165 14.87 -20.05 8.72
C LEU A 165 14.34 -20.61 10.05
N SER A 166 13.89 -19.75 10.96
CA SER A 166 13.23 -20.15 12.21
C SER A 166 11.77 -20.62 12.04
N GLY A 167 11.27 -20.71 10.80
CA GLY A 167 9.92 -21.18 10.50
C GLY A 167 8.82 -20.12 10.64
N GLN A 168 9.17 -18.85 10.88
CA GLN A 168 8.19 -17.76 10.94
C GLN A 168 7.68 -17.41 9.53
N ASP A 169 6.39 -17.10 9.41
CA ASP A 169 5.83 -16.56 8.18
C ASP A 169 6.30 -15.12 7.96
N ILE A 170 7.07 -14.92 6.89
CA ILE A 170 7.65 -13.64 6.49
C ILE A 170 6.93 -13.01 5.29
N GLY A 171 5.78 -13.54 4.86
CA GLY A 171 5.11 -13.17 3.61
C GLY A 171 4.94 -11.66 3.43
N TYR A 172 4.31 -10.98 4.40
CA TYR A 172 4.09 -9.54 4.37
C TYR A 172 5.38 -8.73 4.47
N LEU A 173 6.26 -9.10 5.38
CA LEU A 173 7.54 -8.43 5.60
C LEU A 173 8.42 -8.48 4.34
N ARG A 174 8.41 -9.61 3.64
CA ARG A 174 9.10 -9.76 2.36
C ARG A 174 8.52 -8.82 1.30
N LEU A 175 7.20 -8.66 1.25
CA LEU A 175 6.55 -7.71 0.34
C LEU A 175 6.91 -6.26 0.68
N PHE A 176 6.99 -5.90 1.96
CA PHE A 176 7.40 -4.57 2.40
C PHE A 176 8.86 -4.31 1.98
N LEU A 177 9.75 -5.25 2.25
CA LEU A 177 11.15 -5.18 1.85
C LEU A 177 11.30 -5.03 0.34
N TYR A 178 10.52 -5.79 -0.44
CA TYR A 178 10.49 -5.65 -1.90
C TYR A 178 10.07 -4.25 -2.34
N GLU A 179 9.03 -3.65 -1.74
CA GLU A 179 8.64 -2.27 -2.03
C GLU A 179 9.73 -1.27 -1.64
N TYR A 180 10.43 -1.46 -0.51
CA TYR A 180 11.54 -0.61 -0.12
C TYR A 180 12.68 -0.63 -1.16
N PHE A 181 13.06 -1.81 -1.66
CA PHE A 181 14.04 -1.93 -2.74
C PHE A 181 13.62 -1.21 -4.02
N LEU A 182 12.31 -1.22 -4.35
CA LEU A 182 11.79 -0.48 -5.50
C LEU A 182 11.75 1.03 -5.28
N SER A 183 11.68 1.47 -4.03
CA SER A 183 11.68 2.88 -3.64
C SER A 183 13.08 3.47 -3.44
N LEU A 184 14.15 2.65 -3.51
CA LEU A 184 15.53 3.15 -3.42
C LEU A 184 15.80 4.26 -4.45
N GLU A 185 16.17 5.43 -3.94
CA GLU A 185 16.54 6.60 -4.73
C GLU A 185 17.98 6.51 -5.24
N LYS A 186 18.89 6.03 -4.37
CA LYS A 186 20.33 6.00 -4.61
C LYS A 186 20.89 4.61 -4.32
N TYR A 187 21.76 4.16 -5.22
CA TYR A 187 22.61 2.98 -5.06
C TYR A 187 23.74 3.08 -6.08
N SER A 188 24.83 2.40 -5.80
CA SER A 188 26.06 2.37 -6.59
C SER A 188 26.10 1.14 -7.50
N LEU A 189 27.08 1.11 -8.43
CA LEU A 189 27.37 -0.12 -9.19
C LEU A 189 27.83 -1.26 -8.27
N THR A 190 28.51 -0.95 -7.17
CA THR A 190 28.90 -1.93 -6.17
C THR A 190 27.70 -2.54 -5.47
N ASP A 191 26.67 -1.75 -5.13
CA ASP A 191 25.41 -2.27 -4.55
C ASP A 191 24.68 -3.21 -5.52
N LEU A 192 24.69 -2.89 -6.82
CA LEU A 192 24.12 -3.75 -7.85
C LEU A 192 24.84 -5.10 -7.94
N LEU A 193 26.18 -5.08 -7.97
CA LEU A 193 26.98 -6.31 -8.04
C LEU A 193 26.82 -7.15 -6.75
N ASP A 194 26.80 -6.48 -5.60
CA ASP A 194 26.51 -7.11 -4.31
C ASP A 194 25.13 -7.78 -4.34
N PHE A 195 24.07 -7.05 -4.68
CA PHE A 195 22.71 -7.61 -4.77
C PHE A 195 22.64 -8.80 -5.75
N LEU A 196 23.32 -8.69 -6.90
CA LEU A 196 23.33 -9.73 -7.92
C LEU A 196 23.98 -11.03 -7.42
N THR A 197 25.04 -10.92 -6.62
CA THR A 197 25.85 -12.07 -6.16
C THR A 197 25.41 -12.61 -4.81
N ASP A 198 24.64 -11.83 -4.03
CA ASP A 198 24.16 -12.20 -2.71
C ASP A 198 23.13 -13.35 -2.75
N ARG A 199 23.46 -14.46 -2.08
CA ARG A 199 22.62 -15.67 -2.04
C ARG A 199 21.36 -15.47 -1.19
N VAL A 200 21.42 -14.65 -0.14
CA VAL A 200 20.26 -14.35 0.70
C VAL A 200 19.22 -13.60 -0.11
N MET A 201 19.62 -12.59 -0.88
CA MET A 201 18.71 -11.84 -1.76
C MET A 201 17.99 -12.74 -2.76
N ARG A 202 18.73 -13.68 -3.38
CA ARG A 202 18.17 -14.65 -4.33
C ARG A 202 17.16 -15.61 -3.71
N LYS A 203 17.38 -16.03 -2.45
CA LYS A 203 16.46 -16.92 -1.72
C LYS A 203 15.24 -16.19 -1.19
N LEU A 204 15.42 -14.94 -0.75
CA LEU A 204 14.39 -14.18 -0.09
C LEU A 204 13.29 -13.78 -1.07
N PHE A 205 13.64 -13.25 -2.25
CA PHE A 205 12.68 -12.76 -3.23
C PHE A 205 12.24 -13.83 -4.23
N ALA A 206 10.95 -13.80 -4.61
CA ALA A 206 10.49 -14.60 -5.74
C ALA A 206 11.19 -14.15 -7.04
N ALA A 207 11.39 -15.05 -8.00
CA ALA A 207 12.10 -14.74 -9.25
C ALA A 207 11.58 -13.49 -9.99
N PRO A 208 10.26 -13.23 -10.09
CA PRO A 208 9.75 -11.99 -10.69
C PRO A 208 10.13 -10.73 -9.91
N GLN A 209 10.11 -10.78 -8.58
CA GLN A 209 10.48 -9.67 -7.69
C GLN A 209 11.97 -9.37 -7.82
N TYR A 210 12.82 -10.40 -7.71
CA TYR A 210 14.27 -10.28 -7.84
C TYR A 210 14.67 -9.65 -9.17
N ARG A 211 14.09 -10.13 -10.28
CA ARG A 211 14.31 -9.56 -11.62
C ARG A 211 13.86 -8.11 -11.72
N LYS A 212 12.76 -7.73 -11.06
CA LYS A 212 12.25 -6.36 -11.09
C LYS A 212 13.12 -5.41 -10.27
N ILE A 213 13.64 -5.84 -9.11
CA ILE A 213 14.65 -5.08 -8.35
C ILE A 213 15.90 -4.87 -9.22
N LEU A 214 16.45 -5.91 -9.84
CA LEU A 214 17.61 -5.78 -10.73
C LEU A 214 17.36 -4.79 -11.88
N LYS A 215 16.20 -4.87 -12.54
CA LYS A 215 15.84 -3.93 -13.61
C LYS A 215 15.71 -2.49 -13.10
N LYS A 216 15.14 -2.29 -11.91
CA LYS A 216 15.11 -0.98 -11.22
C LYS A 216 16.54 -0.49 -11.01
N MET A 217 17.40 -1.34 -10.46
CA MET A 217 18.80 -0.99 -10.18
C MET A 217 19.58 -0.63 -11.46
N LEU A 218 19.39 -1.37 -12.55
CA LEU A 218 20.05 -1.08 -13.83
C LEU A 218 19.51 0.17 -14.54
N ARG A 219 18.23 0.49 -14.36
CA ARG A 219 17.55 1.58 -15.07
C ARG A 219 16.68 2.43 -14.12
N PRO A 220 17.28 3.15 -13.16
CA PRO A 220 16.53 3.88 -12.13
C PRO A 220 15.51 4.86 -12.72
N TRP A 221 15.83 5.49 -13.85
CA TRP A 221 14.96 6.46 -14.54
C TRP A 221 13.65 5.85 -15.06
N LYS A 222 13.65 4.57 -15.46
CA LYS A 222 12.45 3.88 -15.98
C LYS A 222 11.45 3.54 -14.88
N TYR A 223 11.93 3.45 -13.66
CA TYR A 223 11.17 3.05 -12.50
C TYR A 223 11.24 4.13 -11.43
N ARG A 224 11.29 5.41 -11.84
CA ARG A 224 11.09 6.53 -10.90
C ARG A 224 9.70 6.35 -10.29
N GLY A 225 9.68 5.69 -9.13
CA GLY A 225 8.60 5.83 -8.19
C GLY A 225 8.77 7.21 -7.59
N TYR A 226 7.76 8.04 -7.75
CA TYR A 226 7.45 9.04 -6.76
C TYR A 226 5.97 8.90 -6.46
#